data_AF-A0A9E8ZFU4-F1
#
_entry.id   AF-A0A9E8ZFU4-F1
#
_cell.length_a   1.000
_cell.length_b   1.000
_cell.length_c   1.000
_cell.angle_alpha   90.00
_cell.angle_beta   90.00
_cell.angle_gamma   90.00
#
_symmetry.space_group_name_H-M   'P 1'
#
loop_
_entity.id
_entity.type
_entity.pdbx_description
1 polymer ?
#
loop_
_entity_poly.entity_id
_entity_poly.type
_entity_poly.pdbx_seq_one_letter_code
_entity_poly.pdbx_strand_id
1 'polypeptide(L)' 'MRSTEILAYAMLQQGSKRIQNSQVLLGLTLFLLEAALDRSHHALHSPIGAWFLQPF' A
#
# COMPACT_ATOMS: atom_id res chain seq x y z
N MET A 1 -7.53 9.40 -15.06
CA MET A 1 -7.42 8.26 -14.13
C MET A 1 -6.34 8.62 -13.12
N ARG A 2 -6.63 8.63 -11.81
CA ARG A 2 -5.63 8.89 -10.77
C ARG A 2 -5.03 7.55 -10.37
N SER A 3 -3.75 7.34 -10.64
CA SER A 3 -3.04 6.15 -10.15
C SER A 3 -2.86 6.26 -8.64
N THR A 4 -3.17 5.20 -7.91
CA THR A 4 -2.84 5.12 -6.48
C THR A 4 -1.32 4.92 -6.34
N GLU A 5 -0.65 5.79 -5.57
CA GLU A 5 0.77 5.68 -5.24
C GLU A 5 0.93 5.57 -3.72
N ILE A 6 1.72 4.61 -3.25
CA ILE A 6 2.06 4.41 -1.85
C ILE A 6 3.44 5.00 -1.58
N LEU A 7 3.48 6.00 -0.71
CA LEU A 7 4.70 6.58 -0.19
C LEU A 7 5.09 5.89 1.12
N ALA A 8 5.96 4.89 1.03
CA ALA A 8 6.44 4.15 2.19
C ALA A 8 7.93 4.40 2.47
N TYR A 9 8.25 4.65 3.73
CA TYR A 9 9.61 4.92 4.18
C TYR A 9 9.94 4.08 5.42
N ALA A 10 11.16 3.56 5.46
CA ALA A 10 11.73 2.94 6.65
C ALA A 10 12.68 3.92 7.33
N MET A 11 12.61 3.98 8.66
CA MET A 11 13.58 4.71 9.47
C MET A 11 14.91 3.96 9.49
N LEU A 12 15.98 4.66 9.15
CA LEU A 12 17.36 4.18 9.20
C LEU A 12 18.17 5.17 10.02
N GLN A 13 18.37 4.87 11.31
CA GLN A 13 19.19 5.64 12.27
C GLN A 13 18.96 7.17 12.28
N GLN A 14 19.54 7.89 11.31
CA GLN A 14 19.49 9.35 11.16
C GLN A 14 18.79 9.81 9.87
N GLY A 15 18.07 8.92 9.18
CA GLY A 15 17.38 9.23 7.95
C GLY A 15 16.23 8.28 7.65
N SER A 16 15.56 8.54 6.53
CA SER A 16 14.49 7.70 6.01
C SER A 16 14.86 7.19 4.63
N LYS A 17 14.60 5.91 4.35
CA LYS A 17 14.76 5.34 3.01
C LYS A 17 13.41 4.92 2.46
N ARG A 18 13.09 5.34 1.24
CA ARG A 18 11.91 4.87 0.53
C ARG A 18 12.03 3.36 0.32
N ILE A 19 10.97 2.63 0.66
CA ILE A 19 10.90 1.18 0.48
C ILE A 19 9.90 0.84 -0.62
N GLN A 20 10.13 -0.28 -1.30
CA GLN A 20 9.26 -0.80 -2.36
C GLN A 20 8.62 -2.15 -1.98
N ASN A 21 8.99 -2.68 -0.81
CA ASN A 21 8.53 -3.95 -0.29
C ASN A 21 8.03 -3.77 1.14
N SER A 22 7.03 -4.55 1.53
CA SER A 22 6.54 -4.56 2.90
C SER A 22 7.63 -5.08 3.84
N GLN A 23 7.81 -4.39 4.97
CA GLN A 23 8.70 -4.85 6.05
C GLN A 23 8.02 -5.86 6.98
N VAL A 24 6.69 -5.99 6.89
CA VAL A 24 5.90 -6.91 7.71
C VAL A 24 5.57 -8.18 6.94
N LEU A 25 5.17 -8.04 5.67
CA LEU A 25 4.79 -9.15 4.80
C LEU A 25 5.92 -9.45 3.81
N LEU A 26 6.74 -10.44 4.13
CA LEU A 26 7.85 -10.88 3.29
C LEU A 26 7.34 -11.26 1.89
N GLY A 27 7.99 -10.72 0.86
CA GLY A 27 7.65 -10.97 -0.55
C GLY A 27 6.53 -10.08 -1.12
N LEU A 28 5.85 -9.28 -0.30
CA LEU A 28 4.84 -8.35 -0.80
C LEU A 28 5.48 -7.04 -1.30
N THR A 29 5.30 -6.73 -2.58
CA THR A 29 5.71 -5.44 -3.16
C THR A 29 4.60 -4.40 -3.00
N LEU A 30 4.99 -3.14 -2.82
CA LEU A 30 4.03 -2.03 -2.74
C LEU A 30 3.31 -1.79 -4.05
N PHE A 31 3.93 -2.13 -5.19
CA PHE A 31 3.27 -2.11 -6.50
C PHE A 31 2.03 -3.02 -6.54
N LEU A 32 2.12 -4.23 -5.97
CA LEU A 32 0.97 -5.13 -5.90
C LEU A 32 -0.13 -4.57 -4.99
N LEU A 33 0.27 -3.88 -3.92
CA LEU A 33 -0.68 -3.23 -3.01
C LEU A 33 -1.36 -2.03 -3.68
N GLU A 34 -0.61 -1.17 -4.38
CA GLU A 34 -1.15 -0.07 -5.20
C GLU A 34 -2.17 -0.57 -6.23
N ALA A 35 -1.85 -1.64 -6.95
CA ALA A 35 -2.76 -2.24 -7.93
C ALA A 35 -4.03 -2.82 -7.27
N ALA A 36 -3.89 -3.42 -6.09
CA ALA A 36 -5.03 -3.94 -5.33
C ALA A 36 -5.92 -2.82 -4.77
N LEU A 37 -5.32 -1.72 -4.31
CA LEU A 37 -6.04 -0.53 -3.86
C LEU A 37 -6.77 0.13 -5.01
N ASP A 38 -6.09 0.36 -6.13
CA ASP A 38 -6.70 0.94 -7.32
C ASP A 38 -7.87 0.10 -7.81
N ARG A 39 -7.71 -1.23 -7.87
CA ARG A 39 -8.81 -2.15 -8.19
C ARG A 39 -9.94 -2.07 -7.16
N SER A 40 -9.64 -1.99 -5.87
CA SER A 40 -10.67 -1.94 -4.82
C SER A 40 -11.47 -0.64 -4.87
N HIS A 41 -10.81 0.49 -5.14
CA HIS A 41 -11.45 1.78 -5.34
C HIS A 41 -12.41 1.74 -6.54
N HIS A 42 -12.00 1.11 -7.64
CA HIS A 42 -12.86 0.95 -8.82
C HIS A 42 -13.94 -0.13 -8.66
N ALA A 43 -13.73 -1.14 -7.81
CA ALA A 43 -14.64 -2.29 -7.66
C ALA A 43 -15.69 -2.13 -6.55
N LEU A 44 -15.55 -1.14 -5.67
CA LEU A 44 -16.42 -0.73 -4.55
C LEU A 44 -17.39 -1.80 -3.96
N HIS A 45 -16.97 -3.05 -3.76
CA HIS A 45 -17.75 -4.09 -3.07
C HIS A 45 -16.88 -5.18 -2.40
N SER A 46 -15.54 -5.03 -2.36
CA SER A 46 -14.66 -6.02 -1.73
C SER A 46 -14.49 -5.74 -0.22
N PRO A 47 -14.88 -6.66 0.68
CA PRO A 47 -14.79 -6.46 2.13
C PRO A 47 -13.35 -6.22 2.62
N ILE A 48 -12.36 -6.82 1.96
CA ILE A 48 -10.94 -6.70 2.31
C ILE A 48 -10.40 -5.31 1.92
N GLY A 49 -10.81 -4.80 0.76
CA GLY A 49 -10.46 -3.44 0.34
C GLY A 49 -11.09 -2.40 1.27
N ALA A 50 -12.34 -2.62 1.68
CA ALA A 50 -13.01 -1.76 2.66
C ALA A 50 -12.31 -1.77 4.03
N TRP A 51 -11.92 -2.94 4.55
CA TRP A 51 -11.19 -3.05 5.81
C TRP A 51 -9.83 -2.33 5.78
N PHE A 52 -9.10 -2.44 4.66
CA PHE A 52 -7.79 -1.78 4.52
C PHE A 52 -7.87 -0.25 4.40
N LEU A 53 -8.98 0.28 3.87
CA LEU A 53 -9.20 1.72 3.66
C LEU A 53 -9.81 2.42 4.87
N GLN A 54 -10.14 1.70 5.95
CA GLN A 54 -10.64 2.32 7.17
C GLN A 54 -9.49 3.05 7.89
N PRO A 55 -9.67 4.32 8.28
CA PRO A 55 -8.71 5.00 9.13
C PRO A 55 -8.67 4.32 10.51
N PHE A 56 -7.45 4.01 10.98
CA PHE A 56 -7.18 3.52 12.33
C PHE A 56 -7.10 4.67 13.34
#